data_AF-A0A832H5B0-F1
#
_entry.id   AF-A0A832H5B0-F1
#
_cell.length_a   1.000
_cell.length_b   1.000
_cell.length_c   1.000
_cell.angle_alpha   90.00
_cell.angle_beta   90.00
_cell.angle_gamma   90.00
#
_symmetry.space_group_name_H-M   'P 1'
#
loop_
_entity.id
_entity.type
_entity.pdbx_description
1 polymer ?
#
loop_
_entity_poly.entity_id
_entity_poly.type
_entity_poly.pdbx_seq_one_letter_code
_entity_poly.pdbx_strand_id
1 'polypeptide(L)'
;MADILDKKVVAGELQAIIRTIAHQKRLSVAETEEDIAALVNVSVRALRSWKAQRSIPNTIETVPLLGIVWLGLTSGNEDLKWLLHFLRATDIVVPDNPTPDWVRPLLRMVRLNGQSLSEVEINTAIERLFAVEQAETTPEATYDERKPRVVITIILFLIIISLAATGLLRLYQTSVSVCSEPVRRTDPPFLPEQGFSLYQPAANGSSVLSSQVRAVRFNERGLWVGYWPGSDGIDGVSYYDGSSQQWTHCRGLQLSSGQVVNDFAFKDDAVYVATDGAGIALLKDGRWKIYTTEHGLPSHSIYHLTIDSEGAIWAATLFGMAKLEGERWEVIYQGEANGLAGNHVLQMFDDKQGNRWFALIDRGISRLTPEREWRSYYTDDPNLRNVRGIVDDNEGGVWFATDGGGVLRFFNEEWTVFTSANDGLPSDNIRDIERDKFGRIWVAASYGVAYTPDLGSTWATHSTLDTMDVEFGCPGCAVLNDVHLALAVAGQGIGHVRIPPERPTVQVVSVPAPVQLRPNESYIFEIEVRILAEGFHTADGDALRSIEPIGADLHGTHDRVAVLEDVEIGQTYVFSNIDAPIIEDAPGQYQLSWRIWQGRRFVSEPIVIEFEVVDE
;
A
#
# COMPACT_ATOMS: atom_id res chain seq x y z
N MET A 1 10.10 -32.92 -3.17
CA MET A 1 11.36 -32.43 -2.57
C MET A 1 12.60 -32.69 -3.42
N ALA A 2 12.70 -33.81 -4.17
CA ALA A 2 13.82 -34.02 -5.11
C ALA A 2 13.74 -33.21 -6.43
N ASP A 3 12.70 -32.39 -6.62
CA ASP A 3 12.50 -31.54 -7.82
C ASP A 3 12.51 -30.02 -7.52
N ILE A 4 12.76 -29.57 -6.28
CA ILE A 4 12.60 -28.15 -5.87
C ILE A 4 13.91 -27.49 -5.42
N LEU A 5 15.05 -28.16 -5.57
CA LEU A 5 16.36 -27.53 -5.34
C LEU A 5 17.12 -27.56 -6.66
N ASP A 6 17.00 -26.45 -7.39
CA ASP A 6 17.84 -26.16 -8.53
C ASP A 6 19.30 -26.30 -8.09
N LYS A 7 19.96 -27.35 -8.59
CA LYS A 7 21.29 -27.79 -8.15
C LYS A 7 22.35 -26.69 -8.34
N LYS A 8 22.06 -25.65 -9.12
CA LYS A 8 23.00 -24.55 -9.41
C LYS A 8 23.04 -23.47 -8.33
N VAL A 9 21.91 -23.16 -7.67
CA VAL A 9 21.85 -22.05 -6.70
C VAL A 9 22.56 -22.43 -5.40
N VAL A 10 22.28 -23.62 -4.88
CA VAL A 10 22.96 -24.14 -3.68
C VAL A 10 24.44 -24.40 -3.95
N ALA A 11 24.82 -24.82 -5.16
CA ALA A 11 26.22 -25.03 -5.52
C ALA A 11 27.02 -23.73 -5.61
N GLY A 12 26.42 -22.64 -6.11
CA GLY A 12 27.05 -21.32 -6.20
C GLY A 12 27.32 -20.71 -4.82
N GLU A 13 26.34 -20.77 -3.91
CA GLU A 13 26.51 -20.26 -2.54
C GLU A 13 27.47 -21.14 -1.72
N LEU A 14 27.42 -22.47 -1.86
CA LEU A 14 28.42 -23.35 -1.24
C LEU A 14 29.83 -23.08 -1.78
N GLN A 15 29.99 -22.88 -3.09
CA GLN A 15 31.29 -22.53 -3.68
C GLN A 15 31.82 -21.20 -3.12
N ALA A 16 30.98 -20.19 -2.94
CA ALA A 16 31.38 -18.90 -2.38
C ALA A 16 31.81 -19.02 -0.91
N ILE A 17 31.10 -19.81 -0.13
CA ILE A 17 31.42 -20.08 1.28
C ILE A 17 32.72 -20.91 1.38
N ILE A 18 32.88 -21.94 0.54
CA ILE A 18 34.08 -22.79 0.51
C ILE A 18 35.31 -21.99 0.05
N ARG A 19 35.19 -21.11 -0.95
CA ARG A 19 36.29 -20.22 -1.40
C ARG A 19 36.71 -19.25 -0.31
N THR A 20 35.74 -18.67 0.41
CA THR A 20 36.00 -17.75 1.52
C THR A 20 36.75 -18.45 2.66
N ILE A 21 36.37 -19.69 2.99
CA ILE A 21 37.01 -20.48 4.05
C ILE A 21 38.38 -21.01 3.62
N ALA A 22 38.54 -21.46 2.36
CA ALA A 22 39.81 -21.95 1.83
C ALA A 22 40.87 -20.83 1.71
N HIS A 23 40.44 -19.63 1.29
CA HIS A 23 41.31 -18.45 1.23
C HIS A 23 41.79 -18.02 2.63
N GLN A 24 40.97 -18.19 3.67
CA GLN A 24 41.36 -17.90 5.04
C GLN A 24 42.29 -18.94 5.66
N LYS A 25 42.29 -20.20 5.19
CA LYS A 25 43.00 -21.31 5.87
C LYS A 25 44.09 -22.04 5.07
N ARG A 26 44.40 -21.63 3.83
CA ARG A 26 45.43 -22.27 2.95
C ARG A 26 45.29 -23.81 2.88
N LEU A 27 44.07 -24.30 2.67
CA LEU A 27 43.80 -25.74 2.48
C LEU A 27 43.60 -26.02 0.98
N SER A 28 44.23 -27.08 0.44
CA SER A 28 43.97 -27.55 -0.93
C SER A 28 42.75 -28.49 -0.94
N VAL A 29 41.71 -28.15 -1.69
CA VAL A 29 40.49 -28.97 -1.84
C VAL A 29 40.13 -29.09 -3.32
N ALA A 30 39.63 -30.26 -3.71
CA ALA A 30 39.25 -30.66 -5.08
C ALA A 30 38.56 -29.55 -5.88
N GLU A 31 39.07 -29.31 -7.09
CA GLU A 31 38.88 -28.04 -7.81
C GLU A 31 37.78 -28.09 -8.88
N THR A 32 37.15 -29.25 -9.15
CA THR A 32 36.16 -29.39 -10.22
C THR A 32 34.77 -29.85 -9.74
N GLU A 33 33.72 -29.43 -10.43
CA GLU A 33 32.33 -29.87 -10.16
C GLU A 33 32.18 -31.40 -10.28
N GLU A 34 32.97 -32.05 -11.14
CA GLU A 34 32.95 -33.50 -11.32
C GLU A 34 33.49 -34.26 -10.10
N ASP A 35 34.53 -33.74 -9.45
CA ASP A 35 35.10 -34.33 -8.24
C ASP A 35 34.11 -34.29 -7.05
N ILE A 36 33.38 -33.18 -6.92
CA ILE A 36 32.36 -33.00 -5.87
C ILE A 36 31.15 -33.90 -6.16
N ALA A 37 30.70 -33.99 -7.40
CA ALA A 37 29.60 -34.85 -7.81
C ALA A 37 29.93 -36.35 -7.61
N ALA A 38 31.17 -36.76 -7.88
CA ALA A 38 31.64 -38.11 -7.64
C ALA A 38 31.63 -38.47 -6.14
N LEU A 39 32.08 -37.56 -5.28
CA LEU A 39 32.13 -37.77 -3.82
C LEU A 39 30.74 -37.91 -3.20
N VAL A 40 29.79 -37.08 -3.65
CA VAL A 40 28.38 -37.13 -3.22
C VAL A 40 27.74 -38.46 -3.66
N ASN A 41 28.00 -38.91 -4.87
CA ASN A 41 27.43 -40.16 -5.40
C ASN A 41 27.96 -41.42 -4.71
N VAL A 42 29.22 -41.42 -4.27
CA VAL A 42 29.79 -42.54 -3.48
C VAL A 42 29.18 -42.57 -2.07
N SER A 43 29.04 -41.40 -1.44
CA SER A 43 28.49 -41.26 -0.09
C SER A 43 27.01 -41.67 -0.01
N VAL A 44 26.22 -41.29 -1.02
CA VAL A 44 24.79 -41.69 -1.11
C VAL A 44 24.64 -43.20 -1.32
N ARG A 45 25.54 -43.83 -2.11
CA ARG A 45 25.52 -45.29 -2.31
C ARG A 45 25.88 -46.06 -1.05
N ALA A 46 26.91 -45.64 -0.33
CA ALA A 46 27.30 -46.26 0.94
C ALA A 46 26.18 -46.19 1.99
N LEU A 47 25.50 -45.04 2.07
CA LEU A 47 24.42 -44.83 3.02
C LEU A 47 23.16 -45.66 2.71
N ARG A 48 22.81 -45.81 1.44
CA ARG A 48 21.70 -46.68 1.02
C ARG A 48 21.98 -48.15 1.32
N SER A 49 23.21 -48.60 1.09
CA SER A 49 23.65 -49.96 1.42
C SER A 49 23.57 -50.23 2.93
N TRP A 50 24.02 -49.27 3.76
CA TRP A 50 23.96 -49.35 5.21
C TRP A 50 22.52 -49.37 5.76
N LYS A 51 21.61 -48.54 5.21
CA LYS A 51 20.19 -48.54 5.58
C LYS A 51 19.51 -49.87 5.23
N ALA A 52 19.84 -50.46 4.07
CA ALA A 52 19.30 -51.75 3.62
C ALA A 52 19.72 -52.91 4.53
N GLN A 53 20.96 -52.93 5.03
CA GLN A 53 21.45 -53.98 5.93
C GLN A 53 20.80 -53.95 7.34
N ARG A 54 20.19 -52.83 7.73
CA ARG A 54 19.63 -52.62 9.08
C ARG A 54 18.12 -52.37 9.12
N SER A 55 17.42 -52.56 8.00
CA SER A 55 15.96 -52.40 7.88
C SER A 55 15.44 -51.02 8.35
N ILE A 56 16.22 -49.96 8.12
CA ILE A 56 15.84 -48.58 8.52
C ILE A 56 15.01 -47.94 7.40
N PRO A 57 13.81 -47.36 7.68
CA PRO A 57 12.97 -46.73 6.67
C PRO A 57 13.65 -45.55 5.95
N ASN A 58 13.36 -45.39 4.66
CA ASN A 58 13.93 -44.31 3.84
C ASN A 58 13.41 -42.89 4.20
N THR A 59 12.46 -42.78 5.12
CA THR A 59 11.81 -41.53 5.55
C THR A 59 12.58 -40.71 6.60
N ILE A 60 13.69 -41.23 7.16
CA ILE A 60 14.59 -40.44 8.03
C ILE A 60 15.54 -39.62 7.15
N GLU A 61 15.42 -38.30 7.23
CA GLU A 61 16.16 -37.33 6.41
C GLU A 61 17.69 -37.46 6.54
N THR A 62 18.32 -37.36 5.38
CA THR A 62 19.67 -37.83 5.06
C THR A 62 20.79 -36.87 5.48
N VAL A 63 20.46 -35.66 5.92
CA VAL A 63 21.40 -34.53 6.09
C VAL A 63 22.32 -34.68 7.31
N PRO A 64 21.87 -35.15 8.50
CA PRO A 64 22.76 -35.31 9.65
C PRO A 64 23.80 -36.44 9.43
N LEU A 65 23.44 -37.48 8.67
CA LEU A 65 24.30 -38.63 8.39
C LEU A 65 25.42 -38.31 7.37
N LEU A 66 25.15 -37.41 6.41
CA LEU A 66 26.15 -36.96 5.44
C LEU A 66 27.28 -36.15 6.11
N GLY A 67 26.95 -35.34 7.14
CA GLY A 67 27.95 -34.61 7.92
C GLY A 67 28.89 -35.52 8.72
N ILE A 68 28.37 -36.61 9.28
CA ILE A 68 29.15 -37.61 10.04
C ILE A 68 30.10 -38.40 9.10
N VAL A 69 29.63 -38.74 7.89
CA VAL A 69 30.46 -39.41 6.87
C VAL A 69 31.55 -38.49 6.32
N TRP A 70 31.26 -37.19 6.16
CA TRP A 70 32.24 -36.19 5.72
C TRP A 70 33.34 -35.94 6.75
N LEU A 71 33.00 -35.90 8.05
CA LEU A 71 33.98 -35.85 9.16
C LEU A 71 34.91 -37.07 9.20
N GLY A 72 34.37 -38.25 8.85
CA GLY A 72 35.14 -39.48 8.77
C GLY A 72 36.14 -39.57 7.61
N LEU A 73 35.90 -38.84 6.52
CA LEU A 73 36.75 -38.83 5.33
C LEU A 73 37.81 -37.72 5.35
N THR A 74 37.60 -36.68 6.17
CA THR A 74 38.51 -35.52 6.29
C THR A 74 39.46 -35.60 7.49
N SER A 75 39.16 -36.44 8.49
CA SER A 75 40.10 -36.79 9.55
C SER A 75 40.84 -38.07 9.14
N GLY A 76 42.18 -38.06 9.20
CA GLY A 76 43.01 -39.19 8.79
C GLY A 76 42.55 -40.52 9.42
N ASN A 77 42.70 -41.59 8.66
CA ASN A 77 42.13 -42.95 8.79
C ASN A 77 42.23 -43.67 10.17
N GLU A 78 42.85 -43.06 11.19
CA GLU A 78 42.95 -43.58 12.55
C GLU A 78 41.78 -43.09 13.46
N ASP A 79 41.24 -41.88 13.22
CA ASP A 79 40.16 -41.32 14.05
C ASP A 79 38.79 -41.99 13.80
N LEU A 80 38.57 -42.49 12.57
CA LEU A 80 37.37 -43.26 12.21
C LEU A 80 37.30 -44.61 12.94
N LYS A 81 38.45 -45.25 13.16
CA LYS A 81 38.53 -46.50 13.94
C LYS A 81 38.15 -46.24 15.40
N TRP A 82 38.55 -45.10 15.96
CA TRP A 82 38.22 -44.73 17.34
C TRP A 82 36.73 -44.41 17.49
N LEU A 83 36.12 -43.66 16.56
CA LEU A 83 34.69 -43.35 16.58
C LEU A 83 33.83 -44.62 16.44
N LEU A 84 34.24 -45.55 15.58
CA LEU A 84 33.59 -46.86 15.43
C LEU A 84 33.80 -47.77 16.66
N HIS A 85 34.93 -47.64 17.38
CA HIS A 85 35.15 -48.36 18.63
C HIS A 85 34.35 -47.78 19.80
N PHE A 86 34.22 -46.45 19.87
CA PHE A 86 33.41 -45.72 20.84
C PHE A 86 31.93 -46.07 20.70
N LEU A 87 31.40 -46.08 19.47
CA LEU A 87 30.02 -46.47 19.19
C LEU A 87 29.75 -47.98 19.35
N ARG A 88 30.80 -48.82 19.38
CA ARG A 88 30.72 -50.24 19.76
C ARG A 88 30.74 -50.46 21.28
N ALA A 89 31.23 -49.50 22.06
CA ALA A 89 31.43 -49.63 23.51
C ALA A 89 30.31 -49.01 24.36
N THR A 90 29.32 -48.35 23.75
CA THR A 90 28.16 -47.78 24.46
C THR A 90 27.05 -48.80 24.65
N ASP A 91 27.34 -49.85 25.41
CA ASP A 91 26.38 -50.45 26.35
C ASP A 91 26.87 -50.05 27.75
N ILE A 92 26.71 -48.77 28.11
CA ILE A 92 27.09 -48.30 29.44
C ILE A 92 25.86 -48.40 30.35
N VAL A 93 25.82 -49.52 31.09
CA VAL A 93 25.23 -49.59 32.41
C VAL A 93 26.02 -48.65 33.31
N VAL A 94 25.36 -47.65 33.89
CA VAL A 94 25.95 -46.69 34.84
C VAL A 94 26.04 -47.36 36.23
N PRO A 95 27.23 -47.59 36.81
CA PRO A 95 27.34 -48.01 38.20
C PRO A 95 27.38 -46.78 39.12
N ASP A 96 26.76 -46.92 40.29
CA ASP A 96 26.61 -45.92 41.34
C ASP A 96 27.97 -45.35 41.84
N ASN A 97 28.37 -44.18 41.35
CA ASN A 97 29.36 -43.30 42.00
C ASN A 97 29.12 -41.84 41.56
N PRO A 98 29.48 -40.82 42.37
CA PRO A 98 28.94 -39.47 42.20
C PRO A 98 29.51 -38.75 40.98
N THR A 99 28.64 -38.06 40.26
CA THR A 99 28.94 -37.32 39.02
C THR A 99 29.98 -36.21 39.28
N PRO A 100 31.04 -36.09 38.46
CA PRO A 100 32.03 -35.03 38.58
C PRO A 100 31.39 -33.64 38.52
N ASP A 101 31.86 -32.71 39.37
CA ASP A 101 31.20 -31.41 39.58
C ASP A 101 31.13 -30.54 38.31
N TRP A 102 32.05 -30.72 37.36
CA TRP A 102 32.05 -30.01 36.08
C TRP A 102 30.96 -30.49 35.09
N VAL A 103 30.38 -31.67 35.31
CA VAL A 103 29.30 -32.25 34.47
C VAL A 103 27.91 -31.78 34.93
N ARG A 104 27.77 -31.34 36.20
CA ARG A 104 26.49 -30.91 36.78
C ARG A 104 25.82 -29.71 36.08
N PRO A 105 26.55 -28.68 35.61
CA PRO A 105 25.96 -27.59 34.83
C PRO A 105 25.44 -28.05 33.47
N LEU A 106 26.15 -28.98 32.80
CA LEU A 106 25.77 -29.58 31.52
C LEU A 106 24.49 -30.42 31.63
N LEU A 107 24.36 -31.21 32.69
CA LEU A 107 23.12 -31.96 32.97
C LEU A 107 21.94 -31.05 33.37
N ARG A 108 22.20 -29.83 33.88
CA ARG A 108 21.15 -28.81 34.07
C ARG A 108 20.70 -28.18 32.75
N MET A 109 21.60 -27.94 31.78
CA MET A 109 21.24 -27.45 30.44
C MET A 109 20.32 -28.43 29.69
N VAL A 110 20.59 -29.73 29.77
CA VAL A 110 19.79 -30.75 29.07
C VAL A 110 18.41 -30.97 29.72
N ARG A 111 18.24 -30.63 31.01
CA ARG A 111 16.95 -30.80 31.72
C ARG A 111 15.96 -29.65 31.54
N LEU A 112 16.37 -28.51 31.00
CA LEU A 112 15.47 -27.39 30.74
C LEU A 112 14.71 -27.62 29.44
N ASN A 113 13.71 -28.50 29.49
CA ASN A 113 12.69 -28.63 28.47
C ASN A 113 11.97 -27.29 28.29
N GLY A 114 12.34 -26.53 27.25
CA GLY A 114 11.50 -25.49 26.67
C GLY A 114 11.50 -24.11 27.33
N GLN A 115 12.54 -23.70 28.07
CA GLN A 115 12.71 -22.28 28.45
C GLN A 115 13.94 -21.66 27.77
N SER A 116 13.78 -20.43 27.27
CA SER A 116 14.87 -19.66 26.65
C SER A 116 15.87 -19.20 27.71
N LEU A 117 17.15 -19.53 27.52
CA LEU A 117 18.24 -19.01 28.34
C LEU A 117 18.42 -17.51 28.06
N SER A 118 18.68 -16.72 29.10
CA SER A 118 19.01 -15.31 28.97
C SER A 118 20.45 -15.12 28.45
N GLU A 119 20.70 -14.02 27.74
CA GLU A 119 22.02 -13.68 27.17
C GLU A 119 23.14 -13.66 28.23
N VAL A 120 22.80 -13.28 29.47
CA VAL A 120 23.71 -13.27 30.62
C VAL A 120 24.13 -14.69 31.03
N GLU A 121 23.22 -15.67 30.98
CA GLU A 121 23.52 -17.07 31.32
C GLU A 121 24.42 -17.72 30.26
N ILE A 122 24.21 -17.37 28.99
CA ILE A 122 25.02 -17.83 27.87
C ILE A 122 26.44 -17.26 27.97
N ASN A 123 26.57 -15.95 28.20
CA ASN A 123 27.88 -15.30 28.32
C ASN A 123 28.64 -15.78 29.56
N THR A 124 27.96 -16.01 30.68
CA THR A 124 28.59 -16.58 31.90
C THR A 124 29.10 -18.02 31.67
N ALA A 125 28.40 -18.82 30.87
CA ALA A 125 28.83 -20.17 30.52
C ALA A 125 30.07 -20.14 29.60
N ILE A 126 30.11 -19.22 28.64
CA ILE A 126 31.23 -18.99 27.74
C ILE A 126 32.48 -18.53 28.52
N GLU A 127 32.32 -17.56 29.42
CA GLU A 127 33.44 -17.06 30.23
C GLU A 127 34.03 -18.13 31.14
N ARG A 128 33.20 -18.99 31.73
CA ARG A 128 33.68 -20.13 32.55
C ARG A 128 34.39 -21.20 31.72
N LEU A 129 33.97 -21.40 30.48
CA LEU A 129 34.65 -22.28 29.53
C LEU A 129 36.04 -21.78 29.16
N PHE A 130 36.19 -20.46 28.94
CA PHE A 130 37.49 -19.84 28.67
C PHE A 130 38.40 -19.79 29.92
N ALA A 131 37.83 -19.67 31.13
CA ALA A 131 38.59 -19.70 32.38
C ALA A 131 39.25 -21.08 32.65
N VAL A 132 38.64 -22.17 32.18
CA VAL A 132 39.24 -23.52 32.24
C VAL A 132 40.45 -23.62 31.30
N GLU A 133 40.41 -22.96 30.15
CA GLU A 133 41.50 -22.97 29.16
C GLU A 133 42.76 -22.22 29.63
N GLN A 134 42.62 -21.22 30.51
CA GLN A 134 43.76 -20.47 31.07
C GLN A 134 44.41 -21.11 32.31
N ALA A 135 43.73 -22.05 32.98
CA ALA A 135 44.26 -22.69 34.19
C ALA A 135 45.27 -23.83 33.90
N GLU A 136 45.39 -24.28 32.66
CA GLU A 136 46.21 -25.45 32.26
C GLU A 136 47.50 -25.07 31.53
N THR A 137 48.26 -24.10 32.06
CA THR A 137 49.65 -23.87 31.64
C THR A 137 50.62 -24.12 32.79
N THR A 138 50.81 -25.40 33.14
CA THR A 138 52.00 -25.87 33.87
C THR A 138 52.63 -27.04 33.10
N PRO A 139 53.96 -27.04 32.91
CA PRO A 139 54.60 -27.98 32.00
C PRO A 139 54.98 -29.27 32.74
N GLU A 140 54.01 -30.15 32.98
CA GLU A 140 54.28 -31.58 33.27
C GLU A 140 52.95 -32.36 33.25
N ALA A 141 52.41 -32.63 32.06
CA ALA A 141 51.36 -33.62 31.88
C ALA A 141 51.63 -34.43 30.61
N THR A 142 51.81 -35.74 30.79
CA THR A 142 51.76 -36.72 29.72
C THR A 142 50.34 -37.31 29.70
N TYR A 143 49.84 -37.59 28.49
CA TYR A 143 48.56 -38.24 28.16
C TYR A 143 47.38 -37.32 27.76
N ASP A 144 47.18 -37.22 26.44
CA ASP A 144 45.91 -36.97 25.73
C ASP A 144 45.25 -35.56 25.75
N GLU A 145 45.97 -34.56 25.25
CA GLU A 145 45.53 -33.15 25.13
C GLU A 145 44.70 -32.81 23.88
N ARG A 146 44.18 -33.78 23.10
CA ARG A 146 43.34 -33.48 21.90
C ARG A 146 41.84 -33.56 22.14
N LYS A 147 41.40 -34.11 23.28
CA LYS A 147 39.98 -34.35 23.58
C LYS A 147 39.14 -33.12 23.94
N PRO A 148 39.63 -32.10 24.69
CA PRO A 148 38.81 -30.95 25.07
C PRO A 148 38.45 -30.07 23.86
N ARG A 149 39.40 -29.85 22.94
CA ARG A 149 39.22 -28.99 21.76
C ARG A 149 38.15 -29.49 20.80
N VAL A 150 38.07 -30.81 20.60
CA VAL A 150 37.06 -31.43 19.73
C VAL A 150 35.67 -31.34 20.37
N VAL A 151 35.58 -31.56 21.69
CA VAL A 151 34.30 -31.45 22.41
C VAL A 151 33.79 -30.02 22.43
N ILE A 152 34.65 -29.02 22.66
CA ILE A 152 34.28 -27.59 22.61
C ILE A 152 33.82 -27.19 21.20
N THR A 153 34.49 -27.67 20.16
CA THR A 153 34.12 -27.40 18.76
C THR A 153 32.76 -28.03 18.40
N ILE A 154 32.51 -29.26 18.85
CA ILE A 154 31.22 -29.95 18.64
C ILE A 154 30.10 -29.22 19.39
N ILE A 155 30.34 -28.73 20.62
CA ILE A 155 29.36 -27.98 21.40
C ILE A 155 29.05 -26.63 20.73
N LEU A 156 30.06 -25.88 20.29
CA LEU A 156 29.85 -24.64 19.52
C LEU A 156 29.07 -24.89 18.24
N PHE A 157 29.35 -25.99 17.54
CA PHE A 157 28.65 -26.33 16.30
C PHE A 157 27.20 -26.77 16.55
N LEU A 158 26.92 -27.50 17.65
CA LEU A 158 25.56 -27.85 18.08
C LEU A 158 24.77 -26.63 18.55
N ILE A 159 25.42 -25.65 19.19
CA ILE A 159 24.80 -24.36 19.55
C ILE A 159 24.45 -23.57 18.29
N ILE A 160 25.34 -23.52 17.29
CA ILE A 160 25.07 -22.87 16.00
C ILE A 160 23.93 -23.57 15.25
N ILE A 161 23.89 -24.91 15.24
CA ILE A 161 22.78 -25.67 14.64
C ILE A 161 21.48 -25.44 15.43
N SER A 162 21.52 -25.35 16.75
CA SER A 162 20.33 -25.07 17.57
C SER A 162 19.84 -23.63 17.39
N LEU A 163 20.74 -22.65 17.22
CA LEU A 163 20.42 -21.26 16.88
C LEU A 163 19.87 -21.15 15.46
N ALA A 164 20.45 -21.90 14.50
CA ALA A 164 19.93 -21.98 13.14
C ALA A 164 18.58 -22.70 13.09
N ALA A 165 18.39 -23.76 13.87
CA ALA A 165 17.15 -24.51 13.96
C ALA A 165 16.06 -23.71 14.68
N THR A 166 16.39 -22.93 15.72
CA THR A 166 15.43 -22.00 16.36
C THR A 166 15.14 -20.79 15.48
N GLY A 167 16.10 -20.31 14.68
CA GLY A 167 15.87 -19.33 13.61
C GLY A 167 14.99 -19.89 12.49
N LEU A 168 15.20 -21.14 12.09
CA LEU A 168 14.40 -21.86 11.09
C LEU A 168 13.00 -22.24 11.63
N LEU A 169 12.85 -22.54 12.92
CA LEU A 169 11.55 -22.76 13.58
C LEU A 169 10.78 -21.43 13.77
N ARG A 170 11.47 -20.31 14.04
CA ARG A 170 10.86 -18.96 13.95
C ARG A 170 10.41 -18.62 12.52
N LEU A 171 11.11 -19.11 11.51
CA LEU A 171 10.68 -18.99 10.11
C LEU A 171 9.51 -19.92 9.75
N TYR A 172 9.20 -20.94 10.57
CA TYR A 172 8.21 -21.96 10.21
C TYR A 172 6.88 -21.90 10.97
N GLN A 173 6.77 -21.17 12.09
CA GLN A 173 5.50 -21.07 12.84
C GLN A 173 5.27 -19.71 13.50
N THR A 174 4.95 -18.71 12.69
CA THR A 174 3.77 -17.87 12.88
C THR A 174 3.31 -17.39 11.51
N SER A 175 2.20 -17.93 11.00
CA SER A 175 1.36 -17.16 10.08
C SER A 175 0.74 -16.04 10.91
N VAL A 176 1.54 -15.01 11.24
CA VAL A 176 0.96 -13.75 11.69
C VAL A 176 0.09 -13.31 10.53
N SER A 177 -1.23 -13.20 10.73
CA SER A 177 -2.04 -12.57 9.70
C SER A 177 -1.48 -11.17 9.53
N VAL A 178 -0.94 -10.92 8.35
CA VAL A 178 -0.36 -9.62 7.98
C VAL A 178 -1.43 -8.53 8.06
N CYS A 179 -2.69 -8.94 7.92
CA CYS A 179 -3.87 -8.14 8.07
C CYS A 179 -4.51 -8.31 9.46
N SER A 180 -5.01 -7.21 10.01
CA SER A 180 -5.82 -7.19 11.23
C SER A 180 -7.13 -7.95 11.04
N GLU A 181 -7.77 -8.34 12.15
CA GLU A 181 -9.18 -8.72 12.10
C GLU A 181 -10.03 -7.52 11.63
N PRO A 182 -11.11 -7.74 10.87
CA PRO A 182 -11.99 -6.66 10.43
C PRO A 182 -12.65 -5.94 11.61
N VAL A 183 -12.44 -4.63 11.68
CA VAL A 183 -13.01 -3.79 12.75
C VAL A 183 -14.21 -3.03 12.20
N ARG A 184 -15.37 -3.18 12.86
CA ARG A 184 -16.54 -2.35 12.54
C ARG A 184 -16.25 -0.90 12.89
N ARG A 185 -16.74 0.00 12.04
CA ARG A 185 -16.77 1.41 12.36
C ARG A 185 -17.60 1.67 13.63
N THR A 186 -17.14 2.60 14.46
CA THR A 186 -17.96 3.30 15.46
C THR A 186 -18.38 4.64 14.86
N ASP A 187 -19.68 4.97 14.98
CA ASP A 187 -20.42 6.06 14.30
C ASP A 187 -19.68 7.38 14.00
N PRO A 188 -20.07 8.13 12.93
CA PRO A 188 -21.09 7.80 11.90
C PRO A 188 -20.62 6.72 10.90
N PRO A 189 -21.31 6.34 9.81
CA PRO A 189 -20.81 5.41 8.77
C PRO A 189 -20.04 6.11 7.63
N PHE A 190 -19.28 5.37 6.79
CA PHE A 190 -18.42 5.91 5.68
C PHE A 190 -19.24 6.53 4.52
N LEU A 191 -20.51 6.81 4.79
CA LEU A 191 -21.53 7.24 3.84
C LEU A 191 -22.44 8.30 4.49
N PRO A 192 -21.90 9.43 4.96
CA PRO A 192 -22.75 10.51 5.41
C PRO A 192 -23.57 11.08 4.23
N GLU A 193 -24.63 11.78 4.60
CA GLU A 193 -25.43 12.57 3.68
C GLU A 193 -24.51 13.57 2.91
N GLN A 194 -24.80 13.94 1.65
CA GLN A 194 -23.92 14.74 0.78
C GLN A 194 -23.30 15.92 1.53
N GLY A 195 -22.01 15.83 1.69
CA GLY A 195 -21.23 16.71 2.52
C GLY A 195 -19.83 16.14 2.56
N PHE A 196 -18.86 17.00 2.84
CA PHE A 196 -17.48 16.55 2.96
C PHE A 196 -17.29 15.86 4.30
N SER A 197 -16.74 14.65 4.29
CA SER A 197 -16.35 13.94 5.51
C SER A 197 -14.89 13.55 5.47
N LEU A 198 -14.17 13.95 6.51
CA LEU A 198 -12.76 13.67 6.66
C LEU A 198 -12.55 12.50 7.60
N TYR A 199 -11.80 11.50 7.13
CA TYR A 199 -11.45 10.29 7.86
C TYR A 199 -9.98 10.31 8.21
N GLN A 200 -9.72 10.57 9.49
CA GLN A 200 -8.40 10.53 10.10
C GLN A 200 -8.13 9.19 10.80
N PRO A 201 -6.87 8.87 11.10
CA PRO A 201 -6.53 7.63 11.79
C PRO A 201 -7.21 7.49 13.15
N ALA A 202 -7.66 6.28 13.45
CA ALA A 202 -8.27 5.94 14.72
C ALA A 202 -7.48 4.84 15.44
N ALA A 203 -7.18 5.04 16.72
CA ALA A 203 -6.36 4.11 17.50
C ALA A 203 -6.96 2.70 17.64
N ASN A 204 -8.28 2.59 17.52
CA ASN A 204 -9.03 1.33 17.55
C ASN A 204 -9.09 0.61 16.19
N GLY A 205 -8.52 1.19 15.11
CA GLY A 205 -8.58 0.64 13.76
C GLY A 205 -9.94 0.79 13.07
N SER A 206 -10.82 1.67 13.55
CA SER A 206 -12.15 1.88 12.96
C SER A 206 -12.17 2.90 11.81
N SER A 207 -11.00 3.28 11.30
CA SER A 207 -10.77 4.29 10.25
C SER A 207 -9.44 3.99 9.55
N VAL A 208 -9.00 4.85 8.63
CA VAL A 208 -7.72 4.72 7.90
C VAL A 208 -6.53 4.50 8.85
N LEU A 209 -5.49 3.83 8.35
CA LEU A 209 -4.34 3.44 9.16
C LEU A 209 -3.41 4.62 9.52
N SER A 210 -3.21 5.55 8.58
CA SER A 210 -2.37 6.73 8.71
C SER A 210 -3.01 7.91 7.96
N SER A 211 -2.68 9.14 8.37
CA SER A 211 -3.17 10.35 7.70
C SER A 211 -2.37 10.65 6.42
N GLN A 212 -1.26 9.94 6.23
CA GLN A 212 -0.38 10.04 5.06
C GLN A 212 -0.93 9.20 3.90
N VAL A 213 -2.17 9.48 3.48
CA VAL A 213 -2.81 8.77 2.37
C VAL A 213 -2.20 9.24 1.05
N ARG A 214 -1.83 8.28 0.21
CA ARG A 214 -1.24 8.51 -1.11
C ARG A 214 -2.19 8.17 -2.25
N ALA A 215 -2.90 7.06 -2.11
CA ALA A 215 -3.72 6.50 -3.17
C ALA A 215 -5.03 5.97 -2.58
N VAL A 216 -6.12 6.21 -3.30
CA VAL A 216 -7.46 5.71 -3.02
C VAL A 216 -8.01 5.09 -4.30
N ARG A 217 -8.45 3.83 -4.24
CA ARG A 217 -9.01 3.12 -5.41
C ARG A 217 -10.23 2.32 -5.02
N PHE A 218 -11.31 2.41 -5.80
CA PHE A 218 -12.50 1.60 -5.56
C PHE A 218 -12.45 0.28 -6.33
N ASN A 219 -13.04 -0.75 -5.73
CA ASN A 219 -13.45 -1.95 -6.43
C ASN A 219 -14.95 -2.22 -6.15
N GLU A 220 -15.48 -3.31 -6.70
CA GLU A 220 -16.91 -3.64 -6.55
C GLU A 220 -17.38 -3.83 -5.11
N ARG A 221 -16.46 -4.15 -4.18
CA ARG A 221 -16.77 -4.43 -2.78
C ARG A 221 -16.52 -3.24 -1.85
N GLY A 222 -15.65 -2.31 -2.23
CA GLY A 222 -15.20 -1.30 -1.28
C GLY A 222 -14.07 -0.39 -1.75
N LEU A 223 -13.39 0.21 -0.78
CA LEU A 223 -12.33 1.20 -0.98
C LEU A 223 -11.00 0.65 -0.51
N TRP A 224 -9.97 0.75 -1.34
CA TRP A 224 -8.58 0.48 -1.01
C TRP A 224 -7.81 1.77 -0.79
N VAL A 225 -6.89 1.74 0.17
CA VAL A 225 -6.12 2.90 0.61
C VAL A 225 -4.66 2.53 0.73
N GLY A 226 -3.83 3.28 0.02
CA GLY A 226 -2.37 3.22 0.08
C GLY A 226 -1.80 4.41 0.83
N TYR A 227 -0.67 4.20 1.50
CA TYR A 227 -0.03 5.22 2.35
C TYR A 227 1.37 5.59 1.86
N TRP A 228 1.79 6.81 2.16
CA TRP A 228 3.21 7.15 2.26
C TRP A 228 3.78 6.56 3.56
N PRO A 229 5.06 6.16 3.57
CA PRO A 229 5.77 5.88 4.79
C PRO A 229 5.93 7.19 5.56
N GLY A 230 5.14 7.38 6.61
CA GLY A 230 5.24 8.54 7.48
C GLY A 230 6.45 8.48 8.41
N SER A 231 6.65 9.53 9.19
CA SER A 231 7.58 9.53 10.34
C SER A 231 7.14 8.55 11.45
N ASP A 232 5.90 8.06 11.38
CA ASP A 232 5.34 7.01 12.24
C ASP A 232 5.81 5.59 11.85
N GLY A 233 6.47 5.43 10.69
CA GLY A 233 6.96 4.14 10.20
C GLY A 233 5.84 3.16 9.82
N ILE A 234 4.61 3.66 9.67
CA ILE A 234 3.45 2.85 9.32
C ILE A 234 3.42 2.67 7.80
N ASP A 235 3.43 1.42 7.36
CA ASP A 235 3.32 1.03 5.96
C ASP A 235 2.14 0.09 5.72
N GLY A 236 1.85 -0.12 4.44
CA GLY A 236 0.93 -1.14 3.96
C GLY A 236 -0.33 -0.57 3.32
N VAL A 237 -1.42 -1.31 3.46
CA VAL A 237 -2.70 -0.99 2.81
C VAL A 237 -3.85 -1.13 3.78
N SER A 238 -4.88 -0.34 3.58
CA SER A 238 -6.18 -0.55 4.22
C SER A 238 -7.24 -0.84 3.19
N TYR A 239 -8.19 -1.67 3.58
CA TYR A 239 -9.36 -1.96 2.78
C TYR A 239 -10.62 -1.77 3.63
N TYR A 240 -11.55 -0.97 3.11
CA TYR A 240 -12.87 -0.77 3.66
C TYR A 240 -13.90 -1.54 2.84
N ASP A 241 -14.57 -2.51 3.44
CA ASP A 241 -15.67 -3.23 2.82
C ASP A 241 -16.97 -2.43 2.96
N GLY A 242 -17.55 -2.00 1.83
CA GLY A 242 -18.77 -1.20 1.84
C GLY A 242 -20.01 -1.96 2.32
N SER A 243 -20.04 -3.29 2.14
CA SER A 243 -21.18 -4.13 2.50
C SER A 243 -21.24 -4.39 4.00
N SER A 244 -20.10 -4.73 4.62
CA SER A 244 -20.00 -5.00 6.06
C SER A 244 -19.68 -3.75 6.88
N GLN A 245 -19.26 -2.67 6.22
CA GLN A 245 -18.80 -1.42 6.81
C GLN A 245 -17.62 -1.61 7.77
N GLN A 246 -16.69 -2.48 7.39
CA GLN A 246 -15.52 -2.84 8.21
C GLN A 246 -14.21 -2.42 7.55
N TRP A 247 -13.28 -1.98 8.38
CA TRP A 247 -11.89 -1.74 7.99
C TRP A 247 -11.02 -2.96 8.27
N THR A 248 -10.13 -3.26 7.34
CA THR A 248 -9.05 -4.23 7.49
C THR A 248 -7.74 -3.55 7.14
N HIS A 249 -6.73 -3.72 8.00
CA HIS A 249 -5.42 -3.07 7.82
C HIS A 249 -4.34 -4.14 7.67
N CYS A 250 -3.58 -4.09 6.59
CA CYS A 250 -2.48 -5.00 6.32
C CYS A 250 -1.15 -4.25 6.43
N ARG A 251 -0.29 -4.65 7.38
CA ARG A 251 1.00 -4.01 7.69
C ARG A 251 2.16 -4.96 7.46
N GLY A 252 3.36 -4.45 7.15
CA GLY A 252 4.55 -5.30 7.06
C GLY A 252 4.42 -6.42 6.04
N LEU A 253 3.86 -6.08 4.88
CA LEU A 253 3.39 -6.96 3.80
C LEU A 253 4.47 -7.79 3.08
N GLN A 254 5.66 -8.00 3.68
CA GLN A 254 6.91 -8.31 2.97
C GLN A 254 7.29 -7.29 1.89
N LEU A 255 6.42 -6.32 1.59
CA LEU A 255 6.80 -4.96 1.27
C LEU A 255 7.77 -4.53 2.37
N SER A 256 9.02 -4.26 2.01
CA SER A 256 10.03 -3.84 2.98
C SER A 256 9.51 -2.66 3.80
N SER A 257 9.90 -2.56 5.07
CA SER A 257 9.48 -1.46 5.93
C SER A 257 9.76 -0.09 5.28
N GLY A 258 8.75 0.77 5.19
CA GLY A 258 8.95 2.16 4.72
C GLY A 258 8.79 2.38 3.21
N GLN A 259 7.84 1.71 2.56
CA GLN A 259 7.58 1.83 1.13
C GLN A 259 6.28 2.58 0.85
N VAL A 260 6.24 3.34 -0.24
CA VAL A 260 5.07 4.08 -0.70
C VAL A 260 4.15 3.15 -1.47
N VAL A 261 2.84 3.20 -1.20
CA VAL A 261 1.84 2.57 -2.07
C VAL A 261 1.33 3.61 -3.06
N ASN A 262 1.69 3.45 -4.32
CA ASN A 262 1.39 4.44 -5.36
C ASN A 262 0.02 4.27 -5.99
N ASP A 263 -0.45 3.02 -6.14
CA ASP A 263 -1.65 2.71 -6.92
C ASP A 263 -2.13 1.26 -6.71
N PHE A 264 -3.33 0.94 -7.18
CA PHE A 264 -3.93 -0.38 -7.15
C PHE A 264 -4.54 -0.76 -8.51
N ALA A 265 -4.49 -2.04 -8.86
CA ALA A 265 -5.31 -2.60 -9.93
C ALA A 265 -6.09 -3.82 -9.44
N PHE A 266 -7.33 -3.95 -9.90
CA PHE A 266 -8.24 -5.02 -9.52
C PHE A 266 -8.60 -5.86 -10.73
N LYS A 267 -8.36 -7.17 -10.64
CA LYS A 267 -8.76 -8.10 -11.69
C LYS A 267 -9.29 -9.37 -11.05
N ASP A 268 -10.54 -9.70 -11.34
CA ASP A 268 -11.25 -10.80 -10.68
C ASP A 268 -11.20 -10.62 -9.15
N ASP A 269 -10.81 -11.65 -8.40
CA ASP A 269 -10.60 -11.58 -6.94
C ASP A 269 -9.15 -11.18 -6.55
N ALA A 270 -8.31 -10.79 -7.52
CA ALA A 270 -6.92 -10.38 -7.26
C ALA A 270 -6.78 -8.86 -7.13
N VAL A 271 -5.94 -8.46 -6.18
CA VAL A 271 -5.55 -7.07 -5.94
C VAL A 271 -4.06 -6.92 -6.15
N TYR A 272 -3.68 -6.06 -7.07
CA TYR A 272 -2.30 -5.70 -7.35
C TYR A 272 -2.02 -4.34 -6.72
N VAL A 273 -0.93 -4.23 -5.97
CA VAL A 273 -0.53 -3.03 -5.25
C VAL A 273 0.79 -2.56 -5.81
N ALA A 274 0.80 -1.35 -6.40
CA ALA A 274 1.99 -0.70 -6.91
C ALA A 274 2.77 -0.08 -5.77
N THR A 275 4.08 -0.35 -5.69
CA THR A 275 4.93 0.21 -4.63
C THR A 275 6.16 0.90 -5.16
N ASP A 276 6.65 1.89 -4.41
CA ASP A 276 7.92 2.54 -4.70
C ASP A 276 9.09 1.88 -3.95
N GLY A 277 9.69 0.87 -4.59
CA GLY A 277 10.94 0.23 -4.16
C GLY A 277 10.86 -1.28 -3.86
N ALA A 278 9.66 -1.85 -3.77
CA ALA A 278 9.44 -3.28 -3.52
C ALA A 278 8.83 -4.04 -4.71
N GLY A 279 8.46 -3.34 -5.79
CA GLY A 279 7.79 -3.90 -6.96
C GLY A 279 6.27 -3.93 -6.79
N ILE A 280 5.64 -5.06 -7.13
CA ILE A 280 4.18 -5.22 -7.09
C ILE A 280 3.80 -6.31 -6.10
N ALA A 281 2.96 -5.97 -5.11
CA ALA A 281 2.36 -6.96 -4.23
C ALA A 281 1.01 -7.43 -4.80
N LEU A 282 0.87 -8.74 -5.00
CA LEU A 282 -0.36 -9.39 -5.41
C LEU A 282 -1.01 -10.06 -4.19
N LEU A 283 -2.22 -9.65 -3.86
CA LEU A 283 -3.12 -10.36 -2.97
C LEU A 283 -4.09 -11.22 -3.77
N LYS A 284 -4.07 -12.54 -3.57
CA LYS A 284 -5.02 -13.48 -4.14
C LYS A 284 -5.29 -14.63 -3.15
N ASP A 285 -6.56 -14.97 -2.95
CA ASP A 285 -6.99 -16.00 -2.00
C ASP A 285 -6.44 -15.79 -0.57
N GLY A 286 -6.37 -14.53 -0.12
CA GLY A 286 -5.81 -14.17 1.18
C GLY A 286 -4.29 -14.32 1.31
N ARG A 287 -3.58 -14.60 0.21
CA ARG A 287 -2.12 -14.76 0.17
C ARG A 287 -1.45 -13.66 -0.62
N TRP A 288 -0.32 -13.21 -0.11
CA TRP A 288 0.52 -12.19 -0.73
C TRP A 288 1.67 -12.84 -1.51
N LYS A 289 1.93 -12.32 -2.71
CA LYS A 289 3.10 -12.64 -3.56
C LYS A 289 3.72 -11.32 -4.04
N ILE A 290 5.04 -11.21 -4.01
CA ILE A 290 5.75 -10.02 -4.50
C ILE A 290 6.35 -10.31 -5.88
N TYR A 291 6.06 -9.45 -6.85
CA TYR A 291 6.77 -9.40 -8.13
C TYR A 291 7.86 -8.34 -8.06
N THR A 292 9.06 -8.73 -8.50
CA THR A 292 10.29 -7.92 -8.50
C THR A 292 10.95 -8.00 -9.87
N THR A 293 12.17 -7.45 -10.01
CA THR A 293 12.96 -7.59 -11.24
C THR A 293 13.29 -9.06 -11.56
N GLU A 294 13.36 -9.94 -10.57
CA GLU A 294 13.53 -11.39 -10.78
C GLU A 294 12.37 -12.02 -11.57
N HIS A 295 11.20 -11.38 -11.50
CA HIS A 295 9.98 -11.79 -12.19
C HIS A 295 9.80 -11.07 -13.54
N GLY A 296 10.77 -10.24 -13.95
CA GLY A 296 10.78 -9.54 -15.24
C GLY A 296 10.31 -8.08 -15.19
N LEU A 297 10.00 -7.54 -14.00
CA LEU A 297 9.76 -6.11 -13.89
C LEU A 297 11.04 -5.33 -14.22
N PRO A 298 10.94 -4.21 -14.94
CA PRO A 298 12.11 -3.40 -15.28
C PRO A 298 12.63 -2.57 -14.09
N SER A 299 11.81 -2.33 -13.08
CA SER A 299 12.18 -1.60 -11.85
C SER A 299 11.36 -2.10 -10.66
N HIS A 300 11.85 -1.83 -9.45
CA HIS A 300 11.11 -2.01 -8.21
C HIS A 300 10.22 -0.80 -7.86
N SER A 301 10.40 0.32 -8.56
CA SER A 301 9.56 1.52 -8.41
C SER A 301 8.44 1.47 -9.44
N ILE A 302 7.24 1.20 -8.96
CA ILE A 302 6.01 1.08 -9.76
C ILE A 302 5.12 2.27 -9.42
N TYR A 303 4.81 3.08 -10.41
CA TYR A 303 4.07 4.33 -10.22
C TYR A 303 2.57 4.18 -10.46
N HIS A 304 2.16 3.30 -11.37
CA HIS A 304 0.76 3.09 -11.70
C HIS A 304 0.54 1.69 -12.26
N LEU A 305 -0.66 1.16 -12.04
CA LEU A 305 -1.13 -0.10 -12.60
C LEU A 305 -2.40 0.16 -13.40
N THR A 306 -2.47 -0.33 -14.62
CA THR A 306 -3.67 -0.18 -15.44
C THR A 306 -4.04 -1.49 -16.11
N ILE A 307 -5.32 -1.63 -16.44
CA ILE A 307 -5.84 -2.79 -17.17
C ILE A 307 -6.33 -2.27 -18.52
N ASP A 308 -5.78 -2.81 -19.60
CA ASP A 308 -6.20 -2.41 -20.94
C ASP A 308 -7.55 -3.04 -21.32
N SER A 309 -8.08 -2.65 -22.48
CA SER A 309 -9.36 -3.15 -23.00
C SER A 309 -9.36 -4.66 -23.32
N GLU A 310 -8.19 -5.28 -23.45
CA GLU A 310 -8.03 -6.73 -23.61
C GLU A 310 -7.94 -7.46 -22.25
N GLY A 311 -7.97 -6.70 -21.15
CA GLY A 311 -7.88 -7.21 -19.78
C GLY A 311 -6.44 -7.50 -19.33
N ALA A 312 -5.42 -7.07 -20.07
CA ALA A 312 -4.03 -7.25 -19.65
C ALA A 312 -3.63 -6.21 -18.61
N ILE A 313 -2.82 -6.62 -17.64
CA ILE A 313 -2.33 -5.75 -16.57
C ILE A 313 -1.00 -5.16 -16.99
N TRP A 314 -0.88 -3.84 -16.88
CA TRP A 314 0.30 -3.06 -17.20
C TRP A 314 0.83 -2.36 -15.96
N ALA A 315 2.15 -2.26 -15.88
CA ALA A 315 2.87 -1.56 -14.83
C ALA A 315 3.69 -0.43 -15.44
N ALA A 316 3.39 0.80 -15.02
CA ALA A 316 4.22 1.97 -15.27
C ALA A 316 5.31 2.03 -14.21
N THR A 317 6.56 2.11 -14.64
CA THR A 317 7.72 1.98 -13.76
C THR A 317 8.74 3.09 -14.02
N LEU A 318 9.73 3.19 -13.13
CA LEU A 318 10.90 4.04 -13.35
C LEU A 318 11.70 3.69 -14.62
N PHE A 319 11.64 2.44 -15.12
CA PHE A 319 12.42 2.02 -16.27
C PHE A 319 11.57 1.45 -17.41
N GLY A 320 10.43 2.10 -17.67
CA GLY A 320 9.53 1.80 -18.78
C GLY A 320 8.21 1.14 -18.34
N MET A 321 7.51 0.57 -19.31
CA MET A 321 6.25 -0.14 -19.12
C MET A 321 6.44 -1.63 -19.27
N ALA A 322 5.87 -2.39 -18.32
CA ALA A 322 5.82 -3.84 -18.39
C ALA A 322 4.38 -4.35 -18.42
N LYS A 323 4.16 -5.46 -19.11
CA LYS A 323 2.88 -6.16 -19.19
C LYS A 323 2.99 -7.50 -18.47
N LEU A 324 1.96 -7.89 -17.72
CA LEU A 324 1.91 -9.21 -17.08
C LEU A 324 1.48 -10.27 -18.10
N GLU A 325 2.36 -11.23 -18.36
CA GLU A 325 2.15 -12.39 -19.23
C GLU A 325 2.31 -13.69 -18.41
N GLY A 326 1.17 -14.30 -18.07
CA GLY A 326 1.14 -15.43 -17.15
C GLY A 326 1.58 -15.04 -15.74
N GLU A 327 2.74 -15.53 -15.30
CA GLU A 327 3.34 -15.18 -14.00
C GLU A 327 4.60 -14.30 -14.11
N ARG A 328 4.90 -13.78 -15.31
CA ARG A 328 6.08 -12.95 -15.55
C ARG A 328 5.70 -11.61 -16.14
N TRP A 329 6.52 -10.61 -15.87
CA TRP A 329 6.41 -9.30 -16.47
C TRP A 329 7.32 -9.23 -17.69
N GLU A 330 6.78 -8.73 -18.79
CA GLU A 330 7.51 -8.49 -20.03
C GLU A 330 7.62 -6.98 -20.26
N VAL A 331 8.83 -6.48 -20.49
CA VAL A 331 9.06 -5.07 -20.80
C VAL A 331 8.65 -4.82 -22.26
N ILE A 332 7.62 -3.99 -22.46
CA ILE A 332 7.08 -3.71 -23.79
C ILE A 332 7.59 -2.36 -24.31
N TYR A 333 7.55 -1.33 -23.47
CA TYR A 333 7.97 0.03 -23.86
C TYR A 333 9.09 0.51 -22.94
N GLN A 334 10.24 0.85 -23.52
CA GLN A 334 11.40 1.35 -22.78
C GLN A 334 12.22 2.29 -23.65
N GLY A 335 12.19 3.58 -23.29
CA GLY A 335 13.02 4.64 -23.85
C GLY A 335 12.91 4.78 -25.38
N GLU A 336 13.85 5.53 -25.93
CA GLU A 336 13.85 5.86 -27.37
C GLU A 336 14.00 4.62 -28.25
N ALA A 337 14.64 3.55 -27.75
CA ALA A 337 14.83 2.31 -28.48
C ALA A 337 13.51 1.68 -28.98
N ASN A 338 12.41 1.90 -28.25
CA ASN A 338 11.07 1.44 -28.60
C ASN A 338 10.08 2.59 -28.89
N GLY A 339 10.60 3.80 -29.13
CA GLY A 339 9.84 4.99 -29.52
C GLY A 339 9.22 5.82 -28.38
N LEU A 340 9.36 5.39 -27.13
CA LEU A 340 8.90 6.13 -25.96
C LEU A 340 9.88 7.27 -25.63
N ALA A 341 9.40 8.49 -25.38
CA ALA A 341 10.27 9.65 -25.19
C ALA A 341 11.15 9.61 -23.92
N GLY A 342 10.76 8.79 -22.93
CA GLY A 342 11.44 8.68 -21.65
C GLY A 342 11.11 7.37 -20.94
N ASN A 343 11.90 7.01 -19.94
CA ASN A 343 11.71 5.77 -19.19
C ASN A 343 10.79 5.91 -17.98
N HIS A 344 10.62 7.14 -17.47
CA HIS A 344 9.94 7.41 -16.23
C HIS A 344 8.44 7.60 -16.50
N VAL A 345 7.72 6.49 -16.63
CA VAL A 345 6.29 6.53 -16.97
C VAL A 345 5.47 6.59 -15.68
N LEU A 346 4.60 7.60 -15.58
CA LEU A 346 3.64 7.74 -14.48
C LEU A 346 2.31 7.08 -14.79
N GLN A 347 1.83 7.17 -16.03
CA GLN A 347 0.54 6.58 -16.40
C GLN A 347 0.50 6.20 -17.87
N MET A 348 -0.31 5.19 -18.19
CA MET A 348 -0.70 4.82 -19.54
C MET A 348 -2.22 4.86 -19.65
N PHE A 349 -2.73 5.41 -20.76
CA PHE A 349 -4.15 5.55 -21.02
C PHE A 349 -4.47 5.26 -22.48
N ASP A 350 -5.48 4.43 -22.74
CA ASP A 350 -5.98 4.15 -24.09
C ASP A 350 -7.23 4.99 -24.37
N ASP A 351 -7.19 5.85 -25.39
CA ASP A 351 -8.34 6.66 -25.77
C ASP A 351 -9.32 5.91 -26.69
N LYS A 352 -10.51 6.48 -26.87
CA LYS A 352 -11.56 5.90 -27.73
C LYS A 352 -11.21 5.84 -29.22
N GLN A 353 -10.20 6.59 -29.66
CA GLN A 353 -9.73 6.61 -31.03
C GLN A 353 -8.65 5.53 -31.27
N GLY A 354 -8.28 4.79 -30.22
CA GLY A 354 -7.28 3.74 -30.26
C GLY A 354 -5.84 4.25 -30.13
N ASN A 355 -5.64 5.53 -29.76
CA ASN A 355 -4.31 5.99 -29.39
C ASN A 355 -4.01 5.54 -27.96
N ARG A 356 -2.74 5.21 -27.74
CA ARG A 356 -2.19 4.93 -26.41
C ARG A 356 -1.32 6.09 -25.97
N TRP A 357 -1.67 6.71 -24.87
CA TRP A 357 -1.01 7.86 -24.28
C TRP A 357 -0.17 7.44 -23.09
N PHE A 358 0.96 8.12 -22.91
CA PHE A 358 1.90 7.90 -21.82
C PHE A 358 2.27 9.24 -21.18
N ALA A 359 2.07 9.34 -19.88
CA ALA A 359 2.47 10.49 -19.06
C ALA A 359 3.85 10.21 -18.47
N LEU A 360 4.78 11.15 -18.65
CA LEU A 360 6.18 10.99 -18.24
C LEU A 360 6.56 12.04 -17.19
N ILE A 361 7.40 11.65 -16.22
CA ILE A 361 7.88 12.55 -15.15
C ILE A 361 8.74 13.69 -15.69
N ASP A 362 9.57 13.41 -16.70
CA ASP A 362 10.66 14.28 -17.11
C ASP A 362 10.67 14.61 -18.61
N ARG A 363 9.71 14.04 -19.36
CA ARG A 363 9.69 14.06 -20.84
C ARG A 363 8.31 14.31 -21.43
N GLY A 364 7.39 14.90 -20.65
CA GLY A 364 6.08 15.30 -21.13
C GLY A 364 5.19 14.10 -21.49
N ILE A 365 4.72 14.06 -22.73
CA ILE A 365 3.70 13.11 -23.19
C ILE A 365 4.24 12.32 -24.38
N SER A 366 4.01 11.01 -24.40
CA SER A 366 4.15 10.20 -25.63
C SER A 366 2.79 9.66 -26.05
N ARG A 367 2.58 9.55 -27.36
CA ARG A 367 1.39 8.99 -27.99
C ARG A 367 1.82 7.95 -29.02
N LEU A 368 1.23 6.76 -28.93
CA LEU A 368 1.32 5.72 -29.93
C LEU A 368 -0.03 5.67 -30.67
N THR A 369 -0.02 5.93 -31.97
CA THR A 369 -1.25 5.91 -32.79
C THR A 369 -1.72 4.46 -33.05
N PRO A 370 -2.97 4.27 -33.50
CA PRO A 370 -3.46 2.95 -33.96
C PRO A 370 -2.56 2.31 -35.03
N GLU A 371 -1.95 3.13 -35.89
CA GLU A 371 -1.01 2.72 -36.95
C GLU A 371 0.40 2.37 -36.41
N ARG A 372 0.58 2.39 -35.08
CA ARG A 372 1.84 2.16 -34.37
C ARG A 372 2.91 3.21 -34.63
N GLU A 373 2.50 4.45 -34.89
CA GLU A 373 3.41 5.59 -35.02
C GLU A 373 3.57 6.31 -33.68
N TRP A 374 4.81 6.67 -33.33
CA TRP A 374 5.11 7.43 -32.12
C TRP A 374 5.08 8.92 -32.39
N ARG A 375 4.42 9.65 -31.50
CA ARG A 375 4.46 11.12 -31.39
C ARG A 375 4.81 11.49 -29.97
N SER A 376 5.75 12.42 -29.82
CA SER A 376 6.20 12.88 -28.51
C SER A 376 5.96 14.37 -28.39
N TYR A 377 5.37 14.78 -27.28
CA TYR A 377 5.08 16.15 -26.93
C TYR A 377 5.85 16.46 -25.65
N TYR A 378 7.08 16.92 -25.82
CA TYR A 378 7.94 17.33 -24.72
C TYR A 378 8.31 18.80 -24.88
N THR A 379 8.64 19.42 -23.76
CA THR A 379 9.00 20.83 -23.68
C THR A 379 10.13 21.00 -22.69
N ASP A 380 10.95 22.02 -22.91
CA ASP A 380 11.99 22.42 -21.96
C ASP A 380 11.41 23.19 -20.77
N ASP A 381 10.12 23.57 -20.83
CA ASP A 381 9.41 24.14 -19.71
C ASP A 381 9.29 23.12 -18.57
N PRO A 382 9.92 23.37 -17.40
CA PRO A 382 9.88 22.44 -16.28
C PRO A 382 8.48 22.22 -15.72
N ASN A 383 7.55 23.14 -15.94
CA ASN A 383 6.17 23.07 -15.45
C ASN A 383 5.28 22.14 -16.29
N LEU A 384 5.68 21.85 -17.53
CA LEU A 384 4.89 21.08 -18.49
C LEU A 384 5.51 19.73 -18.83
N ARG A 385 6.76 19.48 -18.42
CA ARG A 385 7.46 18.21 -18.68
C ARG A 385 7.08 17.08 -17.72
N ASN A 386 6.49 17.40 -16.57
CA ASN A 386 6.08 16.41 -15.57
C ASN A 386 4.56 16.24 -15.64
N VAL A 387 4.14 15.15 -16.27
CA VAL A 387 2.73 14.82 -16.48
C VAL A 387 2.37 13.66 -15.56
N ARG A 388 1.36 13.87 -14.72
CA ARG A 388 1.00 12.97 -13.62
C ARG A 388 -0.18 12.07 -13.92
N GLY A 389 -1.14 12.57 -14.71
CA GLY A 389 -2.40 11.88 -14.98
C GLY A 389 -2.94 12.18 -16.37
N ILE A 390 -3.79 11.28 -16.88
CA ILE A 390 -4.39 11.29 -18.21
C ILE A 390 -5.82 10.77 -18.10
N VAL A 391 -6.77 11.49 -18.70
CA VAL A 391 -8.16 11.03 -18.84
C VAL A 391 -8.78 11.54 -20.14
N ASP A 392 -9.77 10.85 -20.72
CA ASP A 392 -10.54 11.37 -21.86
C ASP A 392 -11.84 12.06 -21.40
N ASP A 393 -12.38 12.97 -22.21
CA ASP A 393 -13.65 13.66 -21.92
C ASP A 393 -14.90 13.00 -22.52
N ASN A 394 -14.79 11.77 -23.05
CA ASN A 394 -15.81 11.08 -23.84
C ASN A 394 -16.19 11.76 -25.17
N GLU A 395 -15.80 13.01 -25.41
CA GLU A 395 -16.04 13.78 -26.64
C GLU A 395 -14.87 13.73 -27.63
N GLY A 396 -13.80 13.02 -27.25
CA GLY A 396 -12.61 12.79 -28.08
C GLY A 396 -11.41 13.65 -27.67
N GLY A 397 -11.56 14.51 -26.66
CA GLY A 397 -10.45 15.23 -26.05
C GLY A 397 -9.76 14.38 -24.99
N VAL A 398 -8.45 14.54 -24.88
CA VAL A 398 -7.61 13.89 -23.87
C VAL A 398 -6.99 14.97 -22.99
N TRP A 399 -7.09 14.78 -21.68
CA TRP A 399 -6.74 15.74 -20.66
C TRP A 399 -5.56 15.22 -19.86
N PHE A 400 -4.67 16.13 -19.43
CA PHE A 400 -3.42 15.80 -18.78
C PHE A 400 -3.21 16.68 -17.54
N ALA A 401 -2.91 16.05 -16.41
CA ALA A 401 -2.49 16.73 -15.19
C ALA A 401 -0.98 17.00 -15.22
N THR A 402 -0.55 18.22 -14.92
CA THR A 402 0.87 18.58 -14.86
C THR A 402 1.30 19.11 -13.50
N ASP A 403 2.58 18.91 -13.18
CA ASP A 403 3.20 19.47 -11.98
C ASP A 403 3.70 20.90 -12.23
N GLY A 404 2.79 21.87 -12.09
CA GLY A 404 3.09 23.30 -12.13
C GLY A 404 2.66 24.03 -13.40
N GLY A 405 2.21 23.31 -14.44
CA GLY A 405 1.71 23.87 -15.70
C GLY A 405 0.19 23.85 -15.83
N GLY A 406 -0.52 23.44 -14.78
CA GLY A 406 -1.98 23.29 -14.77
C GLY A 406 -2.45 22.05 -15.52
N VAL A 407 -3.53 22.20 -16.27
CA VAL A 407 -4.19 21.11 -17.02
C VAL A 407 -4.01 21.35 -18.51
N LEU A 408 -3.63 20.32 -19.25
CA LEU A 408 -3.56 20.37 -20.71
C LEU A 408 -4.72 19.59 -21.30
N ARG A 409 -5.34 20.11 -22.36
CA ARG A 409 -6.29 19.38 -23.18
C ARG A 409 -5.79 19.29 -24.61
N PHE A 410 -5.79 18.08 -25.15
CA PHE A 410 -5.53 17.80 -26.55
C PHE A 410 -6.83 17.41 -27.24
N PHE A 411 -7.22 18.17 -28.26
CA PHE A 411 -8.42 17.89 -29.05
C PHE A 411 -8.19 18.32 -30.50
N ASN A 412 -8.51 17.46 -31.46
CA ASN A 412 -8.32 17.72 -32.90
C ASN A 412 -6.91 18.22 -33.27
N GLU A 413 -5.86 17.61 -32.69
CA GLU A 413 -4.46 18.00 -32.90
C GLU A 413 -4.08 19.40 -32.36
N GLU A 414 -4.95 20.01 -31.55
CA GLU A 414 -4.71 21.30 -30.90
C GLU A 414 -4.58 21.15 -29.39
N TRP A 415 -3.76 22.01 -28.78
CA TRP A 415 -3.51 22.06 -27.34
C TRP A 415 -4.19 23.27 -26.72
N THR A 416 -4.89 23.06 -25.62
CA THR A 416 -5.39 24.11 -24.72
C THR A 416 -4.76 23.93 -23.35
N VAL A 417 -4.40 25.03 -22.69
CA VAL A 417 -3.75 25.04 -21.38
C VAL A 417 -4.63 25.81 -20.40
N PHE A 418 -4.96 25.16 -19.28
CA PHE A 418 -5.74 25.74 -18.20
C PHE A 418 -4.86 25.91 -16.97
N THR A 419 -4.86 27.10 -16.39
CA THR A 419 -4.08 27.49 -15.22
C THR A 419 -4.93 28.28 -14.23
N SER A 420 -4.44 28.45 -13.02
CA SER A 420 -4.99 29.32 -12.00
C SER A 420 -5.01 30.79 -12.43
N ALA A 421 -4.11 31.20 -13.32
CA ALA A 421 -4.01 32.57 -13.79
C ALA A 421 -5.04 32.94 -14.89
N ASN A 422 -5.54 31.97 -15.66
CA ASN A 422 -6.43 32.23 -16.81
C ASN A 422 -7.82 31.61 -16.67
N ASP A 423 -7.98 30.49 -15.96
CA ASP A 423 -9.22 29.68 -16.04
C ASP A 423 -9.82 29.33 -14.66
N GLY A 424 -9.28 29.84 -13.55
CA GLY A 424 -9.88 29.67 -12.22
C GLY A 424 -9.58 28.32 -11.55
N LEU A 425 -8.57 27.59 -12.01
CA LEU A 425 -8.02 26.46 -11.27
C LEU A 425 -7.51 26.91 -9.88
N PRO A 426 -7.68 26.11 -8.82
CA PRO A 426 -7.20 26.47 -7.49
C PRO A 426 -5.67 26.46 -7.36
N SER A 427 -4.97 25.72 -8.24
CA SER A 427 -3.50 25.67 -8.31
C SER A 427 -3.06 25.09 -9.65
N ASP A 428 -1.86 25.44 -10.11
CA ASP A 428 -1.24 24.87 -11.32
C ASP A 428 -0.54 23.52 -11.06
N ASN A 429 -0.39 23.13 -9.78
CA ASN A 429 0.15 21.83 -9.41
C ASN A 429 -1.00 20.82 -9.29
N ILE A 430 -1.24 20.12 -10.40
CA ILE A 430 -2.30 19.10 -10.52
C ILE A 430 -1.70 17.74 -10.20
N ARG A 431 -2.17 17.13 -9.12
CA ARG A 431 -1.68 15.85 -8.61
C ARG A 431 -2.35 14.66 -9.28
N ASP A 432 -3.61 14.82 -9.62
CA ASP A 432 -4.43 13.77 -10.21
C ASP A 432 -5.59 14.35 -11.01
N ILE A 433 -6.12 13.59 -11.96
CA ILE A 433 -7.20 13.99 -12.86
C ILE A 433 -8.07 12.79 -13.20
N GLU A 434 -9.38 12.97 -13.03
CA GLU A 434 -10.36 11.92 -13.26
C GLU A 434 -11.61 12.46 -13.94
N ARG A 435 -12.37 11.56 -14.57
CA ARG A 435 -13.66 11.91 -15.17
C ARG A 435 -14.78 11.24 -14.41
N ASP A 436 -15.78 12.05 -14.04
CA ASP A 436 -16.97 11.50 -13.42
C ASP A 436 -17.95 10.89 -14.44
N LYS A 437 -18.99 10.24 -13.93
CA LYS A 437 -20.02 9.61 -14.77
C LYS A 437 -20.82 10.56 -15.65
N PHE A 438 -20.82 11.86 -15.34
CA PHE A 438 -21.51 12.89 -16.10
C PHE A 438 -20.62 13.49 -17.19
N GLY A 439 -19.38 13.03 -17.31
CA GLY A 439 -18.42 13.53 -18.28
C GLY A 439 -17.62 14.74 -17.80
N ARG A 440 -17.79 15.19 -16.54
CA ARG A 440 -17.05 16.33 -16.01
C ARG A 440 -15.63 15.89 -15.68
N ILE A 441 -14.67 16.76 -15.97
CA ILE A 441 -13.26 16.53 -15.64
C ILE A 441 -12.99 17.13 -14.27
N TRP A 442 -12.51 16.30 -13.36
CA TRP A 442 -12.15 16.63 -11.98
C TRP A 442 -10.64 16.63 -11.84
N VAL A 443 -10.12 17.59 -11.08
CA VAL A 443 -8.70 17.74 -10.82
C VAL A 443 -8.44 17.84 -9.33
N ALA A 444 -7.52 17.02 -8.83
CA ALA A 444 -6.92 17.18 -7.52
C ALA A 444 -5.69 18.09 -7.65
N ALA A 445 -5.70 19.22 -6.98
CA ALA A 445 -4.62 20.19 -7.00
C ALA A 445 -4.07 20.43 -5.58
N SER A 446 -2.86 20.98 -5.48
CA SER A 446 -2.18 21.19 -4.18
C SER A 446 -2.91 22.16 -3.22
N TYR A 447 -3.94 22.87 -3.68
CA TYR A 447 -4.76 23.78 -2.87
C TYR A 447 -6.27 23.67 -3.17
N GLY A 448 -6.70 22.50 -3.62
CA GLY A 448 -8.13 22.26 -3.80
C GLY A 448 -8.45 21.17 -4.80
N VAL A 449 -9.75 20.86 -4.86
CA VAL A 449 -10.34 20.05 -5.91
C VAL A 449 -11.20 20.96 -6.75
N ALA A 450 -11.08 20.89 -8.06
CA ALA A 450 -11.95 21.60 -8.99
C ALA A 450 -12.49 20.66 -10.06
N TYR A 451 -13.56 21.06 -10.72
CA TYR A 451 -14.07 20.36 -11.88
C TYR A 451 -14.58 21.34 -12.94
N THR A 452 -14.61 20.90 -14.19
CA THR A 452 -15.22 21.67 -15.28
C THR A 452 -16.49 20.99 -15.79
N PRO A 453 -17.66 21.68 -15.75
CA PRO A 453 -18.91 21.15 -16.28
C PRO A 453 -19.06 21.34 -17.80
N ASP A 454 -18.20 22.13 -18.42
CA ASP A 454 -18.33 22.64 -19.79
C ASP A 454 -16.99 22.59 -20.55
N LEU A 455 -16.22 21.51 -20.29
CA LEU A 455 -14.99 21.12 -21.00
C LEU A 455 -13.93 22.22 -21.05
N GLY A 456 -13.78 22.91 -19.92
CA GLY A 456 -12.75 23.89 -19.65
C GLY A 456 -13.21 25.34 -19.82
N SER A 457 -14.47 25.59 -20.22
CA SER A 457 -14.95 26.97 -20.36
C SER A 457 -15.11 27.66 -18.99
N THR A 458 -15.46 26.88 -17.96
CA THR A 458 -15.49 27.30 -16.56
C THR A 458 -14.93 26.21 -15.65
N TRP A 459 -14.35 26.62 -14.52
CA TRP A 459 -13.90 25.75 -13.45
C TRP A 459 -14.62 26.09 -12.15
N ALA A 460 -15.17 25.07 -11.51
CA ALA A 460 -15.82 25.18 -10.21
C ALA A 460 -14.96 24.53 -9.13
N THR A 461 -14.55 25.32 -8.14
CA THR A 461 -13.84 24.81 -6.94
C THR A 461 -14.82 24.04 -6.06
N HIS A 462 -14.49 22.78 -5.80
CA HIS A 462 -15.26 21.88 -4.94
C HIS A 462 -14.75 21.87 -3.49
N SER A 463 -13.44 21.95 -3.31
CA SER A 463 -12.77 21.95 -1.99
C SER A 463 -11.48 22.76 -2.08
N THR A 464 -11.03 23.32 -0.96
CA THR A 464 -9.75 24.03 -0.83
C THR A 464 -8.65 23.18 -0.18
N LEU A 465 -8.95 21.91 0.09
CA LEU A 465 -8.00 20.99 0.72
C LEU A 465 -6.92 20.55 -0.26
N ASP A 466 -5.68 20.50 0.22
CA ASP A 466 -4.54 19.94 -0.53
C ASP A 466 -4.80 18.45 -0.81
N THR A 467 -5.05 18.13 -2.08
CA THR A 467 -5.54 16.83 -2.50
C THR A 467 -4.54 16.15 -3.42
N MET A 468 -4.17 14.93 -3.06
CA MET A 468 -3.15 14.13 -3.71
C MET A 468 -3.68 13.21 -4.81
N ASP A 469 -4.94 12.78 -4.68
CA ASP A 469 -5.55 11.74 -5.49
C ASP A 469 -7.08 11.89 -5.39
N VAL A 470 -7.78 11.68 -6.49
CA VAL A 470 -9.24 11.77 -6.60
C VAL A 470 -9.76 10.51 -7.26
N GLU A 471 -10.76 9.86 -6.68
CA GLU A 471 -11.24 8.58 -7.19
C GLU A 471 -12.76 8.47 -7.06
N PHE A 472 -13.40 7.97 -8.11
CA PHE A 472 -14.84 7.70 -8.15
C PHE A 472 -15.16 6.24 -7.83
N GLY A 473 -16.29 6.03 -7.15
CA GLY A 473 -16.83 4.69 -6.93
C GLY A 473 -17.17 3.95 -8.24
N CYS A 474 -17.40 2.65 -8.14
CA CYS A 474 -17.59 1.83 -9.35
C CYS A 474 -18.98 2.03 -9.98
N PRO A 475 -19.09 2.05 -11.32
CA PRO A 475 -20.39 2.00 -11.98
C PRO A 475 -21.16 0.73 -11.59
N GLY A 476 -22.39 0.87 -11.09
CA GLY A 476 -23.24 -0.26 -10.72
C GLY A 476 -23.02 -0.86 -9.32
N CYS A 477 -22.02 -0.40 -8.56
CA CYS A 477 -21.87 -0.75 -7.14
C CYS A 477 -23.14 -0.40 -6.36
N ALA A 478 -23.58 -1.26 -5.43
CA ALA A 478 -24.78 -0.98 -4.63
C ALA A 478 -24.53 0.10 -3.55
N VAL A 479 -23.32 0.13 -2.98
CA VAL A 479 -22.99 0.96 -1.81
C VAL A 479 -22.11 2.16 -2.19
N LEU A 480 -20.93 1.90 -2.77
CA LEU A 480 -19.94 2.91 -3.15
C LEU A 480 -19.90 3.07 -4.69
N ASN A 481 -20.98 3.61 -5.25
CA ASN A 481 -21.11 3.82 -6.70
C ASN A 481 -20.43 5.09 -7.21
N ASP A 482 -20.47 5.25 -8.53
CA ASP A 482 -19.95 6.36 -9.33
C ASP A 482 -20.40 7.79 -8.98
N VAL A 483 -21.23 7.98 -7.95
CA VAL A 483 -21.49 9.31 -7.36
C VAL A 483 -20.65 9.59 -6.12
N HIS A 484 -19.99 8.57 -5.57
CA HIS A 484 -19.11 8.71 -4.43
C HIS A 484 -17.72 9.07 -4.92
N LEU A 485 -17.16 10.09 -4.29
CA LEU A 485 -15.83 10.59 -4.56
C LEU A 485 -15.00 10.44 -3.28
N ALA A 486 -13.88 9.74 -3.40
CA ALA A 486 -12.85 9.68 -2.38
C ALA A 486 -11.70 10.60 -2.77
N LEU A 487 -11.15 11.30 -1.79
CA LEU A 487 -10.04 12.23 -1.93
C LEU A 487 -8.93 11.80 -0.98
N ALA A 488 -7.71 11.60 -1.46
CA ALA A 488 -6.55 11.52 -0.58
C ALA A 488 -6.15 12.94 -0.18
N VAL A 489 -6.36 13.32 1.08
CA VAL A 489 -6.07 14.67 1.55
C VAL A 489 -4.72 14.68 2.26
N ALA A 490 -3.79 15.51 1.75
CA ALA A 490 -2.40 15.52 2.18
C ALA A 490 -2.27 15.71 3.70
N GLY A 491 -1.74 14.70 4.39
CA GLY A 491 -1.54 14.70 5.83
C GLY A 491 -2.82 14.66 6.69
N GLN A 492 -4.00 14.56 6.08
CA GLN A 492 -5.29 14.58 6.78
C GLN A 492 -6.11 13.29 6.63
N GLY A 493 -5.68 12.33 5.81
CA GLY A 493 -6.36 11.06 5.60
C GLY A 493 -7.24 11.08 4.35
N ILE A 494 -8.48 10.61 4.45
CA ILE A 494 -9.40 10.50 3.31
C ILE A 494 -10.56 11.46 3.45
N GLY A 495 -10.78 12.30 2.45
CA GLY A 495 -12.03 12.98 2.22
C GLY A 495 -13.01 12.07 1.49
N HIS A 496 -14.27 12.09 1.87
CA HIS A 496 -15.35 11.44 1.12
C HIS A 496 -16.48 12.42 0.92
N VAL A 497 -17.02 12.42 -0.29
CA VAL A 497 -18.13 13.30 -0.67
C VAL A 497 -18.98 12.62 -1.75
N ARG A 498 -20.21 13.09 -1.92
CA ARG A 498 -21.02 12.76 -3.09
C ARG A 498 -20.93 13.90 -4.09
N ILE A 499 -20.66 13.57 -5.35
CA ILE A 499 -20.51 14.59 -6.38
C ILE A 499 -21.84 15.33 -6.62
N PRO A 500 -21.77 16.62 -6.97
CA PRO A 500 -22.95 17.38 -7.35
C PRO A 500 -23.67 16.73 -8.54
N PRO A 501 -25.01 16.80 -8.62
CA PRO A 501 -25.74 16.37 -9.81
C PRO A 501 -25.34 17.18 -11.05
N GLU A 502 -25.57 16.62 -12.24
CA GLU A 502 -25.27 17.26 -13.53
C GLU A 502 -26.06 18.56 -13.75
N ARG A 503 -27.31 18.59 -13.25
CA ARG A 503 -28.16 19.78 -13.25
C ARG A 503 -28.66 20.03 -11.83
N PRO A 504 -28.71 21.29 -11.37
CA PRO A 504 -29.38 21.59 -10.11
C PRO A 504 -30.84 21.14 -10.21
N THR A 505 -31.29 20.32 -9.26
CA THR A 505 -32.73 19.99 -9.12
C THR A 505 -33.49 21.25 -8.70
N VAL A 506 -32.81 22.22 -8.09
CA VAL A 506 -33.39 23.45 -7.58
C VAL A 506 -32.56 24.66 -8.00
N GLN A 507 -33.17 25.61 -8.69
CA GLN A 507 -32.58 26.90 -9.01
C GLN A 507 -32.94 27.93 -7.95
N VAL A 508 -31.95 28.65 -7.43
CA VAL A 508 -32.20 29.84 -6.59
C VAL A 508 -32.63 30.98 -7.52
N VAL A 509 -33.84 31.49 -7.32
CA VAL A 509 -34.43 32.58 -8.11
C VAL A 509 -34.07 33.92 -7.50
N SER A 510 -34.20 34.06 -6.18
CA SER A 510 -33.84 35.28 -5.47
C SER A 510 -33.43 34.99 -4.02
N VAL A 511 -32.54 35.84 -3.51
CA VAL A 511 -32.09 35.88 -2.12
C VAL A 511 -32.37 37.29 -1.57
N PRO A 512 -32.60 37.44 -0.25
CA PRO A 512 -32.85 38.76 0.33
C PRO A 512 -31.62 39.66 0.16
N ALA A 513 -31.87 40.97 0.07
CA ALA A 513 -30.80 41.97 0.12
C ALA A 513 -30.17 42.00 1.52
N PRO A 514 -28.90 42.45 1.65
CA PRO A 514 -28.27 42.62 2.96
C PRO A 514 -29.10 43.50 3.90
N VAL A 515 -29.23 43.09 5.16
CA VAL A 515 -30.04 43.77 6.18
C VAL A 515 -29.19 44.23 7.36
N GLN A 516 -29.53 45.39 7.95
CA GLN A 516 -28.96 45.85 9.21
C GLN A 516 -29.84 45.42 10.39
N LEU A 517 -29.23 44.86 11.42
CA LEU A 517 -29.85 44.34 12.62
C LEU A 517 -29.25 44.99 13.87
N ARG A 518 -30.03 45.00 14.96
CA ARG A 518 -29.52 45.34 16.29
C ARG A 518 -29.09 44.09 17.06
N PRO A 519 -28.22 44.23 18.08
CA PRO A 519 -27.92 43.13 18.99
C PRO A 519 -29.18 42.48 19.57
N ASN A 520 -29.26 41.16 19.46
CA ASN A 520 -30.34 40.24 19.82
C ASN A 520 -31.65 40.39 19.01
N GLU A 521 -31.61 41.08 17.87
CA GLU A 521 -32.73 41.13 16.94
C GLU A 521 -32.83 39.83 16.13
N SER A 522 -34.04 39.29 16.01
CA SER A 522 -34.30 38.07 15.24
C SER A 522 -34.52 38.39 13.76
N TYR A 523 -33.75 37.75 12.88
CA TYR A 523 -33.91 37.88 11.44
C TYR A 523 -34.48 36.61 10.80
N ILE A 524 -35.63 36.79 10.16
CA ILE A 524 -36.28 35.79 9.30
C ILE A 524 -36.07 36.25 7.86
N PHE A 525 -35.47 35.39 7.05
CA PHE A 525 -35.29 35.61 5.63
C PHE A 525 -36.22 34.71 4.81
N GLU A 526 -36.52 35.18 3.60
CA GLU A 526 -37.23 34.42 2.59
C GLU A 526 -36.36 34.30 1.34
N ILE A 527 -36.29 33.11 0.74
CA ILE A 527 -35.67 32.88 -0.56
C ILE A 527 -36.69 32.31 -1.53
N GLU A 528 -36.59 32.69 -2.80
CA GLU A 528 -37.39 32.08 -3.86
C GLU A 528 -36.55 31.07 -4.61
N VAL A 529 -37.09 29.87 -4.82
CA VAL A 529 -36.43 28.83 -5.59
C VAL A 529 -37.39 28.18 -6.58
N ARG A 530 -36.86 27.73 -7.71
CA ARG A 530 -37.59 27.03 -8.75
C ARG A 530 -37.16 25.57 -8.81
N ILE A 531 -38.12 24.66 -8.79
CA ILE A 531 -37.85 23.22 -8.95
C ILE A 531 -37.65 22.90 -10.42
N LEU A 532 -36.54 22.26 -10.77
CA LEU A 532 -36.15 21.96 -12.14
C LEU A 532 -36.26 20.48 -12.51
N ALA A 533 -36.40 19.58 -11.53
CA ALA A 533 -36.51 18.14 -11.76
C ALA A 533 -37.39 17.43 -10.71
N GLU A 534 -37.86 16.23 -11.06
CA GLU A 534 -38.79 15.39 -10.28
C GLU A 534 -38.16 14.86 -8.97
N GLY A 535 -39.00 14.48 -8.01
CA GLY A 535 -38.60 13.70 -6.83
C GLY A 535 -38.30 14.49 -5.56
N PHE A 536 -38.69 15.75 -5.47
CA PHE A 536 -38.50 16.56 -4.26
C PHE A 536 -39.71 16.33 -3.33
N HIS A 537 -39.50 15.64 -2.21
CA HIS A 537 -40.56 15.13 -1.32
C HIS A 537 -40.21 15.36 0.16
N THR A 538 -41.19 15.87 0.90
CA THR A 538 -41.06 16.21 2.32
C THR A 538 -40.81 14.97 3.20
N ALA A 539 -41.33 13.81 2.79
CA ALA A 539 -41.15 12.54 3.50
C ALA A 539 -39.71 11.99 3.44
N ASP A 540 -38.90 12.43 2.47
CA ASP A 540 -37.54 11.94 2.25
C ASP A 540 -36.46 12.79 2.95
N GLY A 541 -36.86 13.85 3.67
CA GLY A 541 -35.96 14.70 4.45
C GLY A 541 -35.43 15.91 3.69
N ASP A 542 -36.14 16.35 2.65
CA ASP A 542 -35.79 17.50 1.83
C ASP A 542 -35.96 18.81 2.61
N ALA A 543 -34.89 19.61 2.68
CA ALA A 543 -34.85 20.77 3.58
C ALA A 543 -33.81 21.83 3.17
N LEU A 544 -34.02 23.07 3.61
CA LEU A 544 -32.97 24.10 3.60
C LEU A 544 -32.07 23.90 4.83
N ARG A 545 -30.74 23.94 4.64
CA ARG A 545 -29.75 23.71 5.71
C ARG A 545 -28.59 24.71 5.64
N SER A 546 -28.18 25.22 6.79
CA SER A 546 -26.92 25.95 6.95
C SER A 546 -25.73 25.01 6.74
N ILE A 547 -24.65 25.51 6.11
CA ILE A 547 -23.42 24.74 5.84
C ILE A 547 -22.21 25.22 6.65
N GLU A 548 -22.42 26.06 7.67
CA GLU A 548 -21.36 26.49 8.57
C GLU A 548 -20.75 25.30 9.36
N PRO A 549 -19.44 25.35 9.69
CA PRO A 549 -18.76 24.23 10.37
C PRO A 549 -19.41 23.88 11.71
N ILE A 550 -19.58 22.57 11.96
CA ILE A 550 -20.00 22.07 13.28
C ILE A 550 -18.92 22.43 14.32
N GLY A 551 -19.22 23.40 15.18
CA GLY A 551 -18.33 23.83 16.27
C GLY A 551 -17.54 25.12 16.01
N ALA A 552 -17.82 25.88 14.94
CA ALA A 552 -17.48 27.29 14.95
C ALA A 552 -18.38 27.99 15.98
N ASP A 553 -17.79 28.58 17.02
CA ASP A 553 -18.53 29.58 17.80
C ASP A 553 -18.91 30.67 16.82
N LEU A 554 -20.22 30.88 16.66
CA LEU A 554 -20.95 31.82 15.79
C LEU A 554 -21.90 31.12 14.77
N HIS A 555 -23.18 31.04 15.20
CA HIS A 555 -24.45 31.12 14.46
C HIS A 555 -25.04 29.89 13.75
N GLY A 556 -26.20 29.47 14.26
CA GLY A 556 -27.21 28.84 13.42
C GLY A 556 -26.94 27.40 13.02
N THR A 557 -26.27 26.60 13.85
CA THR A 557 -26.28 25.13 13.74
C THR A 557 -27.67 24.59 14.09
N HIS A 558 -28.64 24.77 13.19
CA HIS A 558 -30.00 24.27 13.37
C HIS A 558 -30.43 23.42 12.19
N ASP A 559 -30.86 22.20 12.52
CA ASP A 559 -31.25 21.15 11.61
C ASP A 559 -32.57 21.50 10.91
N ARG A 560 -32.49 21.56 9.57
CA ARG A 560 -33.58 21.35 8.60
C ARG A 560 -34.79 22.28 8.72
N VAL A 561 -34.91 23.23 7.80
CA VAL A 561 -36.20 23.88 7.50
C VAL A 561 -36.93 23.03 6.46
N ALA A 562 -38.00 22.35 6.89
CA ALA A 562 -38.75 21.43 6.03
C ALA A 562 -39.59 22.18 5.00
N VAL A 563 -39.67 21.62 3.78
CA VAL A 563 -40.68 22.02 2.80
C VAL A 563 -42.01 21.43 3.24
N LEU A 564 -43.08 22.22 3.25
CA LEU A 564 -44.34 21.82 3.89
C LEU A 564 -45.29 21.07 2.94
N GLU A 565 -45.03 21.03 1.62
CA GLU A 565 -45.97 20.48 0.62
C GLU A 565 -45.26 19.78 -0.56
N ASP A 566 -46.03 18.99 -1.34
CA ASP A 566 -45.59 18.39 -2.61
C ASP A 566 -45.27 19.51 -3.62
N VAL A 567 -44.08 19.45 -4.23
CA VAL A 567 -43.61 20.48 -5.17
C VAL A 567 -43.69 20.02 -6.63
N GLU A 568 -44.07 20.93 -7.53
CA GLU A 568 -44.21 20.69 -8.97
C GLU A 568 -43.00 21.21 -9.75
N ILE A 569 -42.59 20.47 -10.79
CA ILE A 569 -41.53 20.91 -11.71
C ILE A 569 -41.92 22.23 -12.39
N GLY A 570 -40.99 23.18 -12.41
CA GLY A 570 -41.12 24.48 -13.07
C GLY A 570 -41.75 25.56 -12.20
N GLN A 571 -42.34 25.21 -11.05
CA GLN A 571 -42.92 26.16 -10.11
C GLN A 571 -41.86 26.79 -9.21
N THR A 572 -42.13 28.03 -8.78
CA THR A 572 -41.34 28.76 -7.80
C THR A 572 -41.98 28.67 -6.42
N TYR A 573 -41.17 28.43 -5.40
CA TYR A 573 -41.56 28.30 -4.00
C TYR A 573 -40.75 29.27 -3.14
N VAL A 574 -41.38 29.76 -2.06
CA VAL A 574 -40.72 30.60 -1.06
C VAL A 574 -40.33 29.73 0.14
N PHE A 575 -39.07 29.81 0.54
CA PHE A 575 -38.55 29.16 1.74
C PHE A 575 -38.22 30.21 2.78
N SER A 576 -38.63 29.98 4.02
CA SER A 576 -38.41 30.91 5.13
C SER A 576 -37.84 30.19 6.35
N ASN A 577 -36.85 30.75 7.04
CA ASN A 577 -36.25 30.14 8.25
C ASN A 577 -37.06 30.38 9.54
N ILE A 578 -38.39 30.36 9.47
CA ILE A 578 -39.29 30.72 10.59
C ILE A 578 -39.02 29.89 11.85
N ASP A 579 -38.67 28.61 11.70
CA ASP A 579 -38.40 27.71 12.83
C ASP A 579 -37.04 27.96 13.52
N ALA A 580 -36.15 28.72 12.86
CA ALA A 580 -34.80 29.00 13.34
C ALA A 580 -34.31 30.40 12.88
N PRO A 581 -34.83 31.49 13.47
CA PRO A 581 -34.41 32.85 13.15
C PRO A 581 -32.94 33.09 13.52
N ILE A 582 -32.25 33.92 12.74
CA ILE A 582 -30.85 34.33 13.00
C ILE A 582 -30.87 35.36 14.13
N ILE A 583 -29.97 35.23 15.13
CA ILE A 583 -29.86 36.13 16.28
C ILE A 583 -28.39 36.35 16.59
N GLU A 584 -27.99 37.61 16.65
CA GLU A 584 -26.62 38.04 16.94
C GLU A 584 -26.50 38.99 18.10
N ASP A 585 -25.54 38.81 18.99
CA ASP A 585 -25.32 39.70 20.14
C ASP A 585 -24.17 40.71 19.95
N ALA A 586 -23.31 40.50 18.95
CA ALA A 586 -22.13 41.33 18.72
C ALA A 586 -22.20 42.14 17.41
N PRO A 587 -21.76 43.41 17.40
CA PRO A 587 -21.64 44.19 16.17
C PRO A 587 -20.63 43.58 15.20
N GLY A 588 -20.96 43.59 13.91
CA GLY A 588 -20.11 42.98 12.89
C GLY A 588 -20.82 42.78 11.55
N GLN A 589 -20.03 42.45 10.53
CA GLN A 589 -20.51 41.98 9.24
C GLN A 589 -20.54 40.45 9.27
N TYR A 590 -21.70 39.89 8.97
CA TYR A 590 -21.93 38.46 9.01
C TYR A 590 -22.41 37.97 7.65
N GLN A 591 -21.95 36.78 7.30
CA GLN A 591 -22.31 36.09 6.09
C GLN A 591 -22.60 34.64 6.46
N LEU A 592 -23.80 34.17 6.13
CA LEU A 592 -24.21 32.78 6.36
C LEU A 592 -24.45 32.08 5.03
N SER A 593 -23.89 30.89 4.91
CA SER A 593 -24.07 30.05 3.72
C SER A 593 -25.10 28.93 3.97
N TRP A 594 -26.04 28.79 3.03
CA TRP A 594 -27.14 27.82 3.06
C TRP A 594 -27.18 26.99 1.78
N ARG A 595 -27.79 25.80 1.83
CA ARG A 595 -28.06 24.94 0.66
C ARG A 595 -29.36 24.17 0.81
N ILE A 596 -29.97 23.83 -0.33
CA ILE A 596 -31.18 22.99 -0.38
C ILE A 596 -30.79 21.52 -0.53
N TRP A 597 -31.43 20.69 0.29
CA TRP A 597 -31.26 19.24 0.33
C TRP A 597 -32.44 18.52 -0.31
N GLN A 598 -32.11 17.47 -1.07
CA GLN A 598 -33.02 16.41 -1.51
C GLN A 598 -32.49 15.07 -0.98
N GLY A 599 -33.19 14.48 -0.02
CA GLY A 599 -32.78 13.34 0.76
C GLY A 599 -31.42 13.56 1.41
N ARG A 600 -30.41 12.87 0.87
CA ARG A 600 -29.02 12.97 1.31
C ARG A 600 -28.15 13.77 0.34
N ARG A 601 -28.70 14.76 -0.37
CA ARG A 601 -28.00 15.46 -1.45
C ARG A 601 -28.22 16.97 -1.50
N PHE A 602 -27.19 17.79 -1.71
CA PHE A 602 -27.34 19.18 -2.12
C PHE A 602 -27.81 19.24 -3.58
N VAL A 603 -28.84 20.05 -3.83
CA VAL A 603 -29.47 20.15 -5.15
C VAL A 603 -29.61 21.58 -5.68
N SER A 604 -29.07 22.56 -4.94
CA SER A 604 -28.99 23.96 -5.35
C SER A 604 -27.55 24.48 -5.29
N GLU A 605 -27.33 25.60 -5.96
CA GLU A 605 -26.18 26.47 -5.71
C GLU A 605 -26.15 26.94 -4.24
N PRO A 606 -24.97 27.36 -3.71
CA PRO A 606 -24.89 28.03 -2.41
C PRO A 606 -25.79 29.26 -2.36
N ILE A 607 -26.52 29.40 -1.26
CA ILE A 607 -27.34 30.56 -0.95
C ILE A 607 -26.59 31.36 0.11
N VAL A 608 -26.23 32.59 -0.19
CA VAL A 608 -25.49 33.45 0.74
C VAL A 608 -26.43 34.52 1.28
N ILE A 609 -26.54 34.58 2.60
CA ILE A 609 -27.33 35.57 3.32
C ILE A 609 -26.37 36.48 4.08
N GLU A 610 -26.40 37.76 3.77
CA GLU A 610 -25.54 38.78 4.38
C GLU A 610 -26.36 39.68 5.30
N PHE A 611 -25.79 40.02 6.45
CA PHE A 611 -26.38 40.99 7.37
C PHE A 611 -25.29 41.66 8.21
N GLU A 612 -25.60 42.87 8.66
CA GLU A 612 -24.71 43.68 9.49
C GLU A 612 -25.40 43.93 10.82
N VAL A 613 -24.73 43.60 11.92
CA VAL A 613 -25.16 43.99 13.25
C VAL A 613 -24.47 45.30 13.58
N VAL A 614 -25.25 46.36 13.73
CA VAL A 614 -24.75 47.68 14.10
C VAL A 614 -25.12 47.99 15.53
N ASP A 615 -24.18 48.58 16.27
CA ASP A 615 -24.54 49.33 17.49
C ASP A 615 -25.46 50.49 17.11
N GLU A 616 -26.36 50.89 18.03
CA GLU A 616 -27.36 51.96 17.80
C GLU A 616 -26.81 53.26 17.19
#